data_AF-A0AAV3R6X1-F1
#
_entry.id   AF-A0AAV3R6X1-F1
#
_cell.length_a   1.000
_cell.length_b   1.000
_cell.length_c   1.000
_cell.angle_alpha   90.00
_cell.angle_beta   90.00
_cell.angle_gamma   90.00
#
_symmetry.space_group_name_H-M   'P 1'
#
loop_
_entity.id
_entity.type
_entity.pdbx_description
1 polymer ?
#
loop_
_entity_poly.entity_id
_entity_poly.type
_entity_poly.pdbx_seq_one_letter_code
_entity_poly.pdbx_strand_id
1 'polypeptide(L)'
;MDPFVHYMSGMGYLVSWDIAEWIRESDIPKDHRIGPEDKLFGEWLRDGRRAKNRYNAKWSMYNLPEPATQCTHELWPDTVAVHQLKNQDKWVRTLNYFNVTKALKSSKLYHIPQLFCMINFLRIVFV
;
A
#
# COMPACT_ATOMS: atom_id res chain seq x y z
N MET A 1 -17.71 4.96 0.41
CA MET A 1 -16.77 5.91 -0.24
C MET A 1 -16.57 5.45 -1.67
N ASP A 2 -16.77 6.32 -2.64
CA ASP A 2 -16.84 5.97 -4.06
C ASP A 2 -15.45 5.61 -4.65
N PRO A 3 -15.24 4.40 -5.20
CA PRO A 3 -13.96 3.98 -5.79
C PRO A 3 -13.64 4.64 -7.14
N PHE A 4 -14.57 5.40 -7.72
CA PHE A 4 -14.39 6.10 -8.99
C PHE A 4 -14.04 7.59 -8.83
N VAL A 5 -13.84 8.06 -7.59
CA VAL A 5 -13.38 9.43 -7.32
C VAL A 5 -11.91 9.56 -7.72
N HIS A 6 -11.65 10.47 -8.68
CA HIS A 6 -10.37 10.95 -9.20
C HIS A 6 -9.17 9.97 -9.21
N TYR A 7 -8.61 9.63 -8.05
CA TYR A 7 -7.41 8.82 -7.90
C TYR A 7 -7.39 8.05 -6.58
N MET A 8 -6.58 6.99 -6.52
CA MET A 8 -6.39 6.17 -5.32
C MET A 8 -5.32 6.79 -4.42
N SER A 9 -5.73 7.55 -3.40
CA SER A 9 -4.82 8.15 -2.42
C SER A 9 -3.81 7.13 -1.89
N GLY A 10 -2.50 7.48 -1.91
CA GLY A 10 -1.32 6.63 -1.70
C GLY A 10 -1.17 5.76 -0.44
N MET A 11 -2.25 5.26 0.15
CA MET A 11 -2.26 4.16 1.12
C MET A 11 -1.91 2.81 0.46
N GLY A 12 -1.91 2.75 -0.86
CA GLY A 12 -1.62 1.58 -1.67
C GLY A 12 -2.83 1.16 -2.50
N TYR A 13 -2.56 0.51 -3.63
CA TYR A 13 -3.56 -0.09 -4.49
C TYR A 13 -2.98 -1.33 -5.16
N LEU A 14 -3.85 -2.24 -5.59
CA LEU A 14 -3.49 -3.41 -6.37
C LEU A 14 -4.15 -3.31 -7.73
N VAL A 15 -3.44 -3.78 -8.76
CA VAL A 15 -3.93 -3.79 -10.14
C VAL A 15 -3.82 -5.19 -10.70
N SER A 16 -4.74 -5.54 -11.58
CA SER A 16 -4.67 -6.77 -12.36
C SER A 16 -3.59 -6.66 -13.44
N TRP A 17 -3.10 -7.81 -13.90
CA TRP A 17 -2.00 -7.88 -14.86
C TRP A 17 -2.33 -7.19 -16.20
N ASP A 18 -3.58 -7.24 -16.65
CA ASP A 18 -4.03 -6.56 -17.87
C ASP A 18 -3.85 -5.03 -17.80
N ILE A 19 -3.99 -4.44 -16.61
CA ILE A 19 -3.70 -3.02 -16.40
C ILE A 19 -2.20 -2.77 -16.48
N ALA A 20 -1.37 -3.64 -15.90
CA ALA A 20 0.08 -3.52 -15.99
C ALA A 20 0.59 -3.64 -17.44
N GLU A 21 0.07 -4.62 -18.21
CA GLU A 21 0.36 -4.77 -19.64
C GLU A 21 -0.08 -3.54 -20.44
N TRP A 22 -1.31 -3.07 -20.18
CA TRP A 22 -1.81 -1.87 -20.85
C TRP A 22 -0.94 -0.64 -20.56
N ILE A 23 -0.46 -0.44 -19.32
CA ILE A 23 0.43 0.67 -18.98
C ILE A 23 1.73 0.61 -19.79
N ARG A 24 2.28 -0.60 -19.96
CA ARG A 24 3.52 -0.83 -20.71
C ARG A 24 3.36 -0.47 -22.20
N GLU A 25 2.23 -0.79 -22.80
CA GLU A 25 2.03 -0.68 -24.25
C GLU A 25 1.41 0.66 -24.68
N SER A 26 0.54 1.24 -23.85
CA SER A 26 -0.24 2.44 -24.15
C SER A 26 0.64 3.70 -24.24
N ASP A 27 0.29 4.60 -25.14
CA ASP A 27 0.96 5.90 -25.24
C ASP A 27 0.47 6.89 -24.16
N ILE A 28 -0.72 6.65 -23.57
CA ILE A 28 -1.29 7.50 -22.52
C ILE A 28 -0.32 7.65 -21.32
N PRO A 29 0.19 6.57 -20.69
CA PRO A 29 1.20 6.71 -19.64
C PRO A 29 2.57 7.17 -20.14
N LYS A 30 2.93 6.90 -21.40
CA LYS A 30 4.24 7.33 -21.95
C LYS A 30 4.30 8.84 -22.13
N ASP A 31 3.19 9.46 -22.52
CA ASP A 31 3.12 10.88 -22.83
C ASP A 31 2.85 11.74 -21.58
N HIS A 32 2.36 11.15 -20.49
CA HIS A 32 2.00 11.88 -19.26
C HIS A 32 2.65 11.28 -18.00
N ARG A 33 3.91 11.65 -17.70
CA ARG A 33 4.70 11.06 -16.58
C ARG A 33 5.05 12.00 -15.43
N ILE A 34 4.68 13.28 -15.49
CA ILE A 34 5.11 14.31 -14.53
C ILE A 34 3.98 14.65 -13.57
N GLY A 35 4.16 14.36 -12.28
CA GLY A 35 3.15 14.62 -11.25
C GLY A 35 3.18 13.58 -10.12
N PRO A 36 2.32 13.72 -9.11
CA PRO A 36 2.11 12.70 -8.09
C PRO A 36 1.63 11.40 -8.74
N GLU A 37 2.32 10.31 -8.44
CA GLU A 37 2.10 9.00 -9.06
C GLU A 37 0.63 8.54 -8.97
N ASP A 38 0.03 8.64 -7.79
CA ASP A 38 -1.35 8.21 -7.56
C ASP A 38 -2.37 8.99 -8.42
N LYS A 39 -2.18 10.31 -8.53
CA LYS A 39 -3.00 11.18 -9.38
C LYS A 39 -2.83 10.86 -10.86
N LEU A 40 -1.59 10.75 -11.32
CA LEU A 40 -1.27 10.39 -12.72
C LEU A 40 -1.90 9.04 -13.07
N PHE A 41 -1.76 8.06 -12.18
CA PHE A 41 -2.31 6.74 -12.41
C PHE A 41 -3.84 6.78 -12.53
N GLY A 42 -4.52 7.56 -11.67
CA GLY A 42 -5.96 7.81 -11.79
C GLY A 42 -6.38 8.44 -13.12
N GLU A 43 -5.60 9.42 -13.60
CA GLU A 43 -5.80 10.09 -14.88
C GLU A 43 -5.59 9.14 -16.07
N TRP A 44 -4.52 8.34 -16.06
CA TRP A 44 -4.28 7.33 -17.11
C TRP A 44 -5.46 6.38 -17.22
N LEU A 45 -5.95 5.85 -16.10
CA LEU A 45 -7.09 4.95 -16.10
C LEU A 45 -8.36 5.60 -16.63
N ARG A 46 -8.60 6.88 -16.30
CA ARG A 46 -9.72 7.67 -16.82
C ARG A 46 -9.61 7.84 -18.33
N ASP A 47 -8.48 8.34 -18.81
CA ASP A 47 -8.26 8.70 -20.21
C ASP A 47 -8.21 7.46 -21.10
N GLY A 48 -7.64 6.36 -20.59
CA GLY A 48 -7.63 5.04 -21.23
C GLY A 48 -8.93 4.25 -21.11
N ARG A 49 -9.95 4.77 -20.40
CA ARG A 49 -11.22 4.10 -20.10
C ARG A 49 -11.03 2.69 -19.49
N ARG A 50 -10.03 2.57 -18.61
CA ARG A 50 -9.63 1.35 -17.89
C ARG A 50 -10.14 1.33 -16.45
N ALA A 51 -9.92 0.20 -15.77
CA ALA A 51 -10.35 -0.06 -14.40
C ALA A 51 -11.87 0.18 -14.22
N LYS A 52 -12.68 -0.57 -14.97
CA LYS A 52 -14.15 -0.56 -14.84
C LYS A 52 -14.63 -1.30 -13.59
N ASN A 53 -13.81 -2.22 -13.08
CA ASN A 53 -14.06 -2.99 -11.87
C ASN A 53 -13.14 -2.46 -10.76
N ARG A 54 -13.60 -1.47 -10.01
CA ARG A 54 -12.85 -0.91 -8.87
C ARG A 54 -13.52 -1.28 -7.57
N TYR A 55 -12.71 -1.71 -6.60
CA TYR A 55 -13.15 -2.00 -5.25
C TYR A 55 -12.44 -1.08 -4.26
N ASN A 56 -13.19 -0.59 -3.27
CA ASN A 56 -12.63 0.27 -2.23
C ASN A 56 -12.39 -0.53 -0.95
N ALA A 57 -11.12 -0.67 -0.57
CA ALA A 57 -10.71 -1.34 0.67
C ALA A 57 -10.34 -0.36 1.79
N LYS A 58 -10.78 0.91 1.74
CA LYS A 58 -10.36 1.94 2.71
C LYS A 58 -10.57 1.57 4.18
N TRP A 59 -11.60 0.79 4.50
CA TRP A 59 -11.85 0.36 5.88
C TRP A 59 -10.84 -0.68 6.39
N SER A 60 -10.12 -1.33 5.48
CA SER A 60 -9.11 -2.36 5.77
C SER A 60 -7.67 -1.84 5.61
N MET A 61 -7.49 -0.60 5.17
CA MET A 61 -6.18 0.04 4.95
C MET A 61 -6.15 1.44 5.54
N TYR A 62 -5.39 1.64 6.62
CA TYR A 62 -5.45 2.87 7.42
C TYR A 62 -4.18 3.12 8.23
N ASN A 63 -4.08 4.29 8.87
CA ASN A 63 -3.00 4.62 9.79
C ASN A 63 -3.32 4.12 11.21
N LEU A 64 -2.29 3.81 12.01
CA LEU A 64 -2.49 3.54 13.44
C LEU A 64 -3.12 4.75 14.16
N PRO A 65 -3.85 4.54 15.28
CA PRO A 65 -4.63 5.55 16.01
C PRO A 65 -3.92 6.86 16.35
N GLU A 66 -2.59 6.84 16.43
CA GLU A 66 -1.79 7.97 16.90
C GLU A 66 -0.84 8.51 15.81
N PRO A 67 -0.89 9.81 15.49
CA PRO A 67 -1.90 10.79 15.93
C PRO A 67 -3.26 10.56 15.26
N ALA A 68 -4.35 10.91 15.94
CA ALA A 68 -5.71 10.71 15.43
C ALA A 68 -5.97 11.55 14.16
N THR A 69 -6.49 10.90 13.13
CA THR A 69 -6.91 11.55 11.88
C THR A 69 -8.19 10.88 11.36
N GLN A 70 -8.80 11.43 10.31
CA GLN A 70 -9.93 10.78 9.62
C GLN A 70 -9.58 9.42 8.96
N CYS A 71 -8.29 9.08 8.88
CA CYS A 71 -7.79 7.83 8.30
C CYS A 71 -7.11 6.95 9.36
N THR A 72 -7.33 7.19 10.65
CA THR A 72 -6.82 6.32 11.72
C THR A 72 -7.87 5.32 12.19
N HIS A 73 -7.44 4.10 12.50
CA HIS A 73 -8.30 3.06 13.06
C HIS A 73 -7.47 2.07 13.91
N GLU A 74 -8.10 1.41 14.88
CA GLU A 74 -7.46 0.33 15.65
C GLU A 74 -7.24 -0.92 14.79
N LEU A 75 -6.34 -1.81 15.20
CA LEU A 75 -6.18 -3.10 14.52
C LEU A 75 -7.40 -4.00 14.81
N TRP A 76 -7.92 -4.67 13.78
CA TRP A 76 -9.12 -5.51 13.86
C TRP A 76 -9.03 -6.64 12.83
N PRO A 77 -9.78 -7.75 12.97
CA PRO A 77 -9.58 -8.95 12.15
C PRO A 77 -9.50 -8.72 10.62
N ASP A 78 -10.21 -7.73 10.08
CA ASP A 78 -10.22 -7.42 8.64
C ASP A 78 -9.19 -6.34 8.23
N THR A 79 -8.22 -6.02 9.09
CA THR A 79 -7.05 -5.22 8.71
C THR A 79 -6.26 -5.94 7.62
N VAL A 80 -6.08 -5.29 6.46
CA VAL A 80 -5.30 -5.80 5.33
C VAL A 80 -3.95 -5.10 5.22
N ALA A 81 -3.89 -3.79 5.52
CA ALA A 81 -2.62 -3.05 5.52
C ALA A 81 -2.64 -1.89 6.51
N VAL A 82 -1.45 -1.49 6.97
CA VAL A 82 -1.27 -0.34 7.86
C VAL A 82 -0.30 0.64 7.22
N HIS A 83 -0.72 1.89 7.09
CA HIS A 83 0.04 2.96 6.44
C HIS A 83 0.78 3.85 7.48
N GLN A 84 1.75 4.65 7.01
CA GLN A 84 2.58 5.55 7.83
C GLN A 84 3.30 4.89 9.03
N LEU A 85 3.89 3.71 8.83
CA LEU A 85 4.81 3.08 9.79
C LEU A 85 6.17 3.80 9.76
N LYS A 86 6.22 5.08 10.17
CA LYS A 86 7.42 5.94 10.09
C LYS A 86 8.33 5.84 11.31
N ASN A 87 7.98 4.99 12.28
CA ASN A 87 8.80 4.73 13.46
C ASN A 87 8.79 3.23 13.81
N GLN A 88 9.74 2.84 14.65
CA GLN A 88 9.97 1.44 15.02
C GLN A 88 8.77 0.83 15.76
N ASP A 89 8.17 1.55 16.72
CA ASP A 89 7.05 1.03 17.52
C ASP A 89 5.85 0.68 16.65
N LYS A 90 5.53 1.53 15.68
CA LYS A 90 4.47 1.28 14.69
C LYS A 90 4.76 0.03 13.86
N TRP A 91 6.02 -0.17 13.44
CA TRP A 91 6.43 -1.39 12.74
C TRP A 91 6.27 -2.64 13.59
N VAL A 92 6.82 -2.64 14.81
CA VAL A 92 6.77 -3.78 15.73
C VAL A 92 5.32 -4.16 16.04
N ARG A 93 4.47 -3.18 16.37
CA ARG A 93 3.04 -3.39 16.62
C ARG A 93 2.35 -4.05 15.42
N THR A 94 2.62 -3.57 14.21
CA THR A 94 2.01 -4.08 12.99
C THR A 94 2.49 -5.49 12.63
N LEU A 95 3.79 -5.76 12.72
CA LEU A 95 4.35 -7.08 12.42
C LEU A 95 3.88 -8.15 13.42
N ASN A 96 3.77 -7.80 14.70
CA ASN A 96 3.23 -8.67 15.73
C ASN A 96 1.76 -9.01 15.46
N TYR A 97 0.97 -8.02 15.05
CA TYR A 97 -0.44 -8.21 14.72
C TYR A 97 -0.64 -9.20 13.57
N PHE A 98 0.06 -8.98 12.44
CA PHE A 98 -0.02 -9.87 11.27
C PHE A 98 0.70 -11.21 11.47
N ASN A 99 1.32 -11.42 12.63
CA ASN A 99 1.98 -12.66 12.99
C ASN A 99 3.11 -13.10 12.04
N VAL A 100 3.64 -12.19 11.22
CA VAL A 100 4.56 -12.49 10.11
C VAL A 100 5.91 -12.99 10.61
N THR A 101 6.31 -12.57 11.81
CA THR A 101 7.63 -12.86 12.38
C THR A 101 7.67 -14.09 13.27
N LYS A 102 6.53 -14.70 13.64
CA LYS A 102 6.51 -15.84 14.59
C LYS A 102 7.28 -17.07 14.11
N ALA A 103 7.32 -17.29 12.79
CA ALA A 103 8.02 -18.44 12.20
C ALA A 103 9.45 -18.10 11.75
N LEU A 104 9.85 -16.83 11.79
CA LEU A 104 11.16 -16.41 11.31
C LEU A 104 12.24 -16.71 12.36
N LYS A 105 13.18 -17.59 12.00
CA LYS A 105 14.40 -17.80 12.80
C LYS A 105 15.31 -16.59 12.64
N SER A 106 15.99 -16.21 13.71
CA SER A 106 17.01 -15.15 13.65
C SER A 106 18.09 -15.50 12.63
N SER A 107 18.55 -14.51 11.87
CA SER A 107 19.54 -14.65 10.81
C SER A 107 20.52 -13.48 10.82
N LYS A 108 21.70 -13.66 10.21
CA LYS A 108 22.62 -12.55 9.94
C LYS A 108 22.09 -11.58 8.85
N LEU A 109 21.14 -12.03 8.02
CA LEU A 109 20.54 -11.25 6.94
C LEU A 109 19.44 -10.29 7.40
N TYR A 110 18.80 -10.59 8.53
CA TYR A 110 17.84 -9.73 9.18
C TYR A 110 17.96 -9.94 10.69
N HIS A 111 18.28 -8.87 11.41
CA HIS A 111 18.05 -8.86 12.84
C HIS A 111 16.58 -8.53 13.02
N ILE A 112 15.83 -9.46 13.62
CA ILE A 112 14.59 -9.16 14.34
C ILE A 112 14.99 -9.22 15.81
N PRO A 113 15.55 -8.16 16.37
CA PRO A 113 15.72 -8.07 17.80
C PRO A 113 14.31 -8.04 18.36
N GLN A 114 14.11 -8.66 19.52
CA GLN A 114 12.84 -8.55 20.25
C GLN A 114 12.42 -7.08 20.50
N LEU A 115 13.31 -6.13 20.19
CA LEU A 115 13.07 -4.71 20.01
C LEU A 115 14.24 -4.15 19.16
N PHE A 116 14.27 -4.06 17.81
CA PHE A 116 15.18 -3.16 17.03
C PHE A 116 15.14 -3.35 15.49
N CYS A 117 14.62 -2.36 14.76
CA CYS A 117 14.92 -2.00 13.37
C CYS A 117 14.94 -3.10 12.25
N MET A 118 13.86 -3.12 11.42
CA MET A 118 13.92 -3.62 10.04
C MET A 118 13.38 -2.54 9.08
N ILE A 119 14.30 -1.79 8.44
CA ILE A 119 13.99 -0.81 7.38
C ILE A 119 13.97 -1.43 5.96
N ASN A 120 14.32 -2.71 5.77
CA ASN A 120 14.60 -3.23 4.42
C ASN A 120 13.60 -4.23 3.82
N PHE A 121 12.44 -4.50 4.43
CA PHE A 121 11.56 -5.57 3.90
C PHE A 121 10.56 -5.13 2.82
N LEU A 122 10.36 -3.84 2.58
CA LEU A 122 9.35 -3.36 1.60
C LEU A 122 9.89 -3.16 0.18
N ARG A 123 10.90 -3.95 -0.24
CA ARG A 123 11.40 -3.94 -1.63
C ARG A 123 11.03 -5.18 -2.44
N ILE A 124 10.25 -6.12 -1.88
CA ILE A 124 10.05 -7.45 -2.49
C ILE A 124 8.57 -7.84 -2.72
N VAL A 125 7.58 -7.01 -2.36
CA VAL A 125 6.17 -7.34 -2.63
C VAL A 125 5.51 -6.26 -3.49
N PHE A 126 6.18 -5.86 -4.58
CA PHE A 126 5.56 -5.16 -5.70
C PHE A 126 6.40 -5.50 -6.94
N VAL A 127 6.10 -6.63 -7.57
CA VAL A 127 6.33 -6.85 -9.00
C VAL A 127 4.97 -6.79 -9.67
#